data_AF-A0A848ZR94-F1
#
_entry.id   AF-A0A848ZR94-F1
#
_cell.length_a   1.000
_cell.length_b   1.000
_cell.length_c   1.000
_cell.angle_alpha   90.00
_cell.angle_beta   90.00
_cell.angle_gamma   90.00
#
_symmetry.space_group_name_H-M   'P 1'
#
loop_
_entity.id
_entity.type
_entity.pdbx_description
1 polymer ?
#
loop_
_entity_poly.entity_id
_entity_poly.type
_entity_poly.pdbx_seq_one_letter_code
_entity_poly.pdbx_strand_id
1 'polypeptide(L)' 'DVPQCGYCQTGQIMTAAAFLDKNPNPSDSEIEMAMNGNICRCVTYTRIKKAVQLAAESTNS' A
#
# COMPACT_ATOMS: atom_id res chain seq x y z
N ASP A 1 4.09 -13.01 11.60
CA ASP A 1 3.33 -11.81 11.99
C ASP A 1 2.00 -11.86 11.27
N VAL A 2 0.95 -12.14 12.01
CA VAL A 2 -0.33 -12.62 11.48
C VAL A 2 -1.03 -11.49 10.74
N PRO A 3 -1.57 -11.70 9.51
CA PRO A 3 -2.52 -10.77 8.93
C PRO A 3 -3.74 -10.74 9.85
N GLN A 4 -3.86 -9.68 10.65
CA GLN A 4 -4.75 -9.68 11.83
C GLN A 4 -6.24 -9.87 11.50
N CYS A 5 -6.68 -9.64 10.25
CA CYS A 5 -8.02 -10.01 9.80
C CYS A 5 -8.18 -10.17 8.27
N GLY A 6 -7.22 -9.69 7.46
CA GLY A 6 -7.27 -9.77 5.98
C GLY A 6 -8.29 -8.85 5.29
N TYR A 7 -9.28 -8.34 6.02
CA TYR A 7 -10.44 -7.63 5.46
C TYR A 7 -10.07 -6.40 4.61
N CYS A 8 -9.09 -5.62 5.06
CA CYS A 8 -8.65 -4.42 4.33
C CYS A 8 -7.56 -4.70 3.28
N GLN A 9 -6.99 -5.91 3.22
CA GLN A 9 -5.83 -6.19 2.36
C GLN A 9 -6.18 -6.06 0.88
N THR A 10 -7.34 -6.57 0.46
CA THR A 10 -7.77 -6.51 -0.94
C THR A 10 -7.94 -5.07 -1.42
N GLY A 11 -8.55 -4.20 -0.59
CA GLY A 11 -8.68 -2.78 -0.89
C GLY A 11 -7.32 -2.09 -0.99
N GLN A 12 -6.42 -2.39 -0.05
CA GLN A 12 -5.06 -1.85 -0.05
C GLN A 12 -4.25 -2.27 -1.28
N ILE A 13 -4.34 -3.54 -1.70
CA ILE A 13 -3.66 -4.06 -2.90
C ILE A 13 -4.18 -3.37 -4.16
N MET A 14 -5.51 -3.27 -4.32
CA MET A 14 -6.10 -2.66 -5.53
C MET A 14 -5.79 -1.16 -5.61
N THR A 15 -5.84 -0.44 -4.48
CA THR A 15 -5.44 0.96 -4.44
C THR A 15 -3.94 1.13 -4.69
N ALA A 16 -3.09 0.26 -4.14
CA ALA A 16 -1.66 0.29 -4.39
C ALA A 16 -1.33 0.05 -5.87
N ALA A 17 -1.95 -0.95 -6.50
CA ALA A 17 -1.76 -1.24 -7.92
C ALA A 17 -2.20 -0.05 -8.80
N ALA A 18 -3.40 0.50 -8.55
CA ALA A 18 -3.90 1.67 -9.30
C ALA A 18 -3.08 2.95 -9.04
N PHE A 19 -2.50 3.09 -7.85
CA PHE A 19 -1.62 4.20 -7.51
C PHE A 19 -0.27 4.09 -8.22
N LEU A 20 0.36 2.91 -8.19
CA LEU A 20 1.66 2.67 -8.84
C LEU A 20 1.59 2.73 -10.36
N ASP A 21 0.46 2.34 -10.96
CA ASP A 21 0.22 2.50 -12.41
C ASP A 21 0.25 3.98 -12.85
N LYS A 22 -0.15 4.90 -11.96
CA LYS A 22 -0.12 6.34 -12.22
C LYS A 22 1.14 7.04 -11.73
N ASN A 23 1.73 6.54 -10.65
CA ASN A 23 2.93 7.09 -10.02
C ASN A 23 3.91 5.95 -9.73
N PRO A 24 4.75 5.55 -10.71
CA PRO A 24 5.66 4.42 -10.60
C PRO A 24 6.85 4.67 -9.66
N ASN A 25 7.10 5.93 -9.27
CA ASN A 25 8.14 6.29 -8.31
C ASN A 25 7.59 7.20 -7.21
N PRO A 26 6.71 6.67 -6.33
CA PRO A 26 6.05 7.47 -5.33
C PRO A 26 6.95 7.72 -4.12
N SER A 27 6.81 8.88 -3.51
CA SER A 27 7.43 9.20 -2.22
C SER A 27 6.64 8.61 -1.05
N ASP A 28 7.30 8.50 0.10
CA ASP A 28 6.72 7.99 1.34
C ASP A 28 5.42 8.69 1.77
N SER A 29 5.36 10.01 1.61
CA SER A 29 4.18 10.80 1.96
C SER A 29 3.03 10.57 0.98
N GLU A 30 3.33 10.38 -0.30
CA GLU A 30 2.32 10.07 -1.32
C GLU A 30 1.71 8.69 -1.10
N ILE A 31 2.52 7.70 -0.71
CA ILE A 31 2.02 6.37 -0.33
C ILE A 31 1.08 6.47 0.87
N GLU A 32 1.45 7.22 1.91
CA GLU A 32 0.60 7.42 3.09
C GLU A 32 -0.72 8.11 2.74
N MET A 33 -0.68 9.14 1.89
CA MET A 33 -1.89 9.81 1.42
C MET A 33 -2.78 8.91 0.57
N ALA A 34 -2.19 8.13 -0.36
CA ALA A 34 -2.93 7.22 -1.22
C ALA A 34 -3.63 6.10 -0.42
N MET A 35 -2.99 5.61 0.64
CA MET A 35 -3.52 4.52 1.47
C MET A 35 -4.47 5.01 2.58
N ASN A 36 -4.57 6.32 2.84
CA ASN A 36 -5.46 6.91 3.85
C ASN A 36 -6.96 6.67 3.52
N GLY A 37 -7.30 6.48 2.24
CA GLY A 37 -8.65 6.10 1.82
C GLY A 37 -9.08 4.69 2.26
N ASN A 38 -8.13 3.82 2.64
CA ASN A 38 -8.38 2.45 3.05
C ASN A 38 -8.16 2.28 4.56
N ILE A 39 -9.24 2.35 5.32
CA ILE A 39 -9.17 2.24 6.79
C ILE A 39 -8.77 0.81 7.20
N CYS A 40 -7.64 0.69 7.89
CA CYS A 40 -7.21 -0.54 8.54
C CYS A 40 -7.52 -0.48 10.04
N ARG A 41 -8.51 -1.27 10.49
CA ARG A 41 -8.90 -1.34 11.91
C ARG A 41 -7.86 -2.05 12.79
N CYS A 42 -7.01 -2.88 12.19
CA CYS A 42 -5.94 -3.60 12.89
C CYS A 42 -4.63 -2.80 13.00
N VAL A 43 -4.60 -1.54 12.51
CA VAL A 43 -3.46 -0.61 12.64
C VAL A 43 -2.17 -1.15 12.01
N THR A 44 -2.25 -1.68 10.78
CA THR A 44 -1.11 -2.29 10.07
C THR A 44 -0.49 -1.41 8.98
N TYR A 45 -0.64 -0.08 9.08
CA TYR A 45 -0.28 0.88 8.02
C TYR A 45 1.21 0.83 7.63
N THR A 46 2.10 0.62 8.59
CA THR A 46 3.56 0.57 8.36
C THR A 46 3.97 -0.58 7.44
N ARG A 47 3.27 -1.72 7.52
CA ARG A 47 3.53 -2.87 6.63
C ARG A 47 3.03 -2.63 5.22
N ILE A 48 1.87 -2.00 5.10
CA ILE A 48 1.27 -1.67 3.81
C ILE A 48 2.20 -0.71 3.07
N LYS A 49 2.68 0.34 3.74
CA LYS A 49 3.67 1.27 3.17
C LYS A 49 4.90 0.53 2.62
N LYS A 50 5.47 -0.37 3.41
CA LYS A 50 6.64 -1.17 3.00
C LYS A 50 6.33 -2.10 1.81
N ALA A 51 5.14 -2.66 1.75
CA ALA A 51 4.70 -3.49 0.62
C ALA A 51 4.55 -2.67 -0.67
N VAL A 52 4.01 -1.44 -0.59
CA VAL A 52 3.89 -0.54 -1.75
C VAL A 52 5.27 -0.09 -2.25
N GLN A 53 6.20 0.22 -1.34
CA GLN A 53 7.60 0.54 -1.72
C GLN A 53 8.27 -0.62 -2.47
N LEU A 54 8.16 -1.85 -1.95
CA LEU A 54 8.71 -3.03 -2.62
C LEU A 54 8.06 -3.29 -3.99
N ALA A 55 6.76 -3.04 -4.11
CA ALA A 55 6.05 -3.17 -5.38
C ALA A 55 6.50 -2.10 -6.39
N ALA A 56 6.76 -0.86 -5.95
CA ALA A 56 7.31 0.20 -6.79
C ALA A 56 8.72 -0.16 -7.31
N GLU A 57 9.58 -0.68 -6.44
CA GLU A 57 10.92 -1.19 -6.82
C GLU A 57 10.83 -2.33 -7.84
N SER A 58 9.89 -3.26 -7.63
CA SER A 58 9.70 -4.42 -8.51
C SER A 58 9.10 -4.06 -9.88
N THR A 59 8.34 -2.97 -9.97
CA THR A 59 7.73 -2.51 -11.23
C THR A 59 8.73 -1.73 -12.10
N ASN A 60 9.81 -1.21 -11.49
CA ASN A 60 10.86 -0.44 -12.17
C ASN A 60 12.08 -1.29 -12.59
N SER A 61 12.01 -2.63 -12.50
CA SER A 61 13.06 -3.58 -12.94
C SER A 61 12.69 -4.33 -14.21
#